data_AF-A0A371SN73-F1
#
_entry.id   AF-A0A371SN73-F1
#
_cell.length_a   1.000
_cell.length_b   1.000
_cell.length_c   1.000
_cell.angle_alpha   90.00
_cell.angle_beta   90.00
_cell.angle_gamma   90.00
#
_symmetry.space_group_name_H-M   'P 1'
#
loop_
_entity.id
_entity.type
_entity.pdbx_description
1 polymer ?
#
loop_
_entity_poly.entity_id
_entity_poly.type
_entity_poly.pdbx_seq_one_letter_code
_entity_poly.pdbx_strand_id
1 'polypeptide(L)'
;MAKQKVVTIEDRIPKLKQRRKQKANRRLIMYITFFFFLLSGILYFQSPFSKIGEITITGNQNISSDQILKLSKLQVGTSFWKVDKDIVIQNIKKHPEIKEVSIEKRLPNHIKLNVSELKRVGYISGSSTFYPILENGEIIEKPEEFGSKAIPVDAPILVDWKDEALTLLAKELNKVQPSISKLISEIHHTPTEYDPLQMTLYMIDGYEVKATVRNFAKNITAYPTIISELDPSLNGYIELDVVPTFIPYEYENTNEDEEMVTGEGEG
;
A
#
# COMPACT_ATOMS: atom_id res chain seq x y z
N MET A 1 -97.69 18.15 -35.25
CA MET A 1 -96.82 17.15 -34.60
C MET A 1 -95.50 17.84 -34.22
N ALA A 2 -95.23 18.00 -32.92
CA ALA A 2 -94.03 18.67 -32.43
C ALA A 2 -92.84 17.68 -32.40
N LYS A 3 -91.72 18.03 -33.03
CA LYS A 3 -90.48 17.24 -32.96
C LYS A 3 -89.92 17.30 -31.53
N GLN A 4 -89.95 16.18 -30.82
CA GLN A 4 -89.18 16.00 -29.58
C GLN A 4 -87.70 16.14 -29.91
N LYS A 5 -87.08 17.21 -29.40
CA LYS A 5 -85.64 17.40 -29.42
C LYS A 5 -85.05 16.45 -28.39
N VAL A 6 -84.46 15.34 -28.84
CA VAL A 6 -83.74 14.39 -27.99
C VAL A 6 -82.51 15.13 -27.44
N VAL A 7 -82.62 15.66 -26.23
CA VAL A 7 -81.48 16.23 -25.52
C VAL A 7 -80.75 15.07 -24.88
N THR A 8 -79.63 14.70 -25.48
CA THR A 8 -78.66 13.73 -24.96
C THR A 8 -78.29 14.06 -23.51
N ILE A 9 -78.32 13.04 -22.63
CA ILE A 9 -78.01 13.14 -21.20
C ILE A 9 -76.61 13.74 -20.98
N GLU A 10 -75.75 13.66 -21.99
CA GLU A 10 -74.44 14.30 -22.08
C GLU A 10 -74.42 15.82 -21.77
N ASP A 11 -75.52 16.55 -22.00
CA ASP A 11 -75.57 18.01 -21.75
C ASP A 11 -76.04 18.39 -20.33
N ARG A 12 -76.63 17.45 -19.56
CA ARG A 12 -77.16 17.75 -18.21
C ARG A 12 -76.15 17.54 -17.07
N ILE A 13 -75.00 16.92 -17.31
CA ILE A 13 -74.00 16.66 -16.27
C ILE A 13 -72.59 17.04 -16.75
N PRO A 14 -72.26 18.35 -16.81
CA PRO A 14 -70.94 18.83 -17.23
C PRO A 14 -69.77 18.25 -16.40
N LYS A 15 -70.05 17.79 -15.17
CA LYS A 15 -69.07 17.18 -14.25
C LYS A 15 -68.56 15.79 -14.67
N LEU A 16 -69.27 15.04 -15.53
CA LEU A 16 -68.83 13.71 -15.99
C LEU A 16 -67.78 13.77 -17.12
N LYS A 17 -67.83 14.80 -17.99
CA LYS A 17 -66.79 15.06 -19.02
C LYS A 17 -65.44 15.40 -18.37
N GLN A 18 -65.42 16.18 -17.29
CA GLN A 18 -64.20 16.62 -16.61
C GLN A 18 -63.45 15.46 -15.92
N ARG A 19 -64.14 14.52 -15.24
CA ARG A 19 -63.48 13.37 -14.58
C ARG A 19 -62.82 12.40 -15.58
N ARG A 20 -63.42 12.18 -16.75
CA ARG A 20 -62.82 11.37 -17.83
C ARG A 20 -61.63 12.08 -18.49
N LYS A 21 -61.74 13.39 -18.77
CA LYS A 21 -60.62 14.22 -19.27
C LYS A 21 -59.45 14.30 -18.28
N GLN A 22 -59.70 14.37 -16.98
CA GLN A 22 -58.63 14.36 -15.96
C GLN A 22 -57.86 13.03 -15.91
N LYS A 23 -58.55 11.88 -16.01
CA LYS A 23 -57.86 10.58 -16.12
C LYS A 23 -57.06 10.46 -17.41
N ALA A 24 -57.60 10.93 -18.54
CA ALA A 24 -56.90 10.93 -19.83
C ALA A 24 -55.69 11.89 -19.82
N ASN A 25 -55.83 13.12 -19.32
CA ASN A 25 -54.73 14.06 -19.18
C ASN A 25 -53.67 13.59 -18.19
N ARG A 26 -54.05 12.89 -17.10
CA ARG A 26 -53.07 12.30 -16.18
C ARG A 26 -52.27 11.18 -16.83
N ARG A 27 -52.91 10.36 -17.69
CA ARG A 27 -52.21 9.38 -18.54
C ARG A 27 -51.32 10.04 -19.58
N LEU A 28 -51.80 11.11 -20.22
CA LEU A 28 -51.03 11.88 -21.19
C LEU A 28 -49.80 12.52 -20.55
N ILE A 29 -49.96 13.18 -19.40
CA ILE A 29 -48.86 13.76 -18.61
C ILE A 29 -47.87 12.66 -18.24
N MET A 30 -48.34 11.49 -17.80
CA MET A 30 -47.46 10.35 -17.50
C MET A 30 -46.62 9.93 -18.72
N TYR A 31 -47.23 9.82 -19.90
CA TYR A 31 -46.50 9.49 -21.13
C TYR A 31 -45.54 10.59 -21.56
N ILE A 32 -45.93 11.87 -21.44
CA ILE A 32 -45.07 13.02 -21.74
C ILE A 32 -43.88 13.06 -20.78
N THR A 33 -44.10 12.92 -19.48
CA THR A 33 -43.01 12.84 -18.48
C THR A 33 -42.09 11.67 -18.77
N PHE A 34 -42.63 10.50 -19.10
CA PHE A 34 -41.84 9.33 -19.47
C PHE A 34 -41.00 9.56 -20.74
N PHE A 35 -41.59 10.21 -21.74
CA PHE A 35 -40.89 10.61 -22.97
C PHE A 35 -39.74 11.58 -22.69
N PHE A 36 -40.00 12.65 -21.93
CA PHE A 36 -38.95 13.61 -21.54
C PHE A 36 -37.88 12.97 -20.64
N PHE A 37 -38.24 12.02 -19.80
CA PHE A 37 -37.30 11.27 -18.97
C PHE A 37 -36.35 10.42 -19.83
N LEU A 38 -36.89 9.66 -20.79
CA LEU A 38 -36.08 8.89 -21.76
C LEU A 38 -35.18 9.81 -22.59
N LEU A 39 -35.73 10.92 -23.11
CA LEU A 39 -34.99 11.89 -23.90
C LEU A 39 -33.85 12.52 -23.09
N SER A 40 -34.11 12.88 -21.82
CA SER A 40 -33.09 13.40 -20.89
C SER A 40 -32.01 12.37 -20.62
N GLY A 41 -32.36 11.09 -20.49
CA GLY A 41 -31.39 10.00 -20.34
C GLY A 41 -30.43 9.91 -21.53
N ILE A 42 -30.94 9.96 -22.76
CA ILE A 42 -30.11 9.93 -23.97
C ILE A 42 -29.18 11.15 -24.04
N LEU A 43 -29.72 12.35 -23.78
CA LEU A 43 -28.91 13.59 -23.74
C LEU A 43 -27.84 13.53 -22.65
N TYR A 44 -28.15 12.93 -21.50
CA TYR A 44 -27.16 12.71 -20.44
C TYR A 44 -26.03 11.78 -20.88
N PHE A 45 -26.34 10.64 -21.52
CA PHE A 45 -25.30 9.73 -22.04
C PHE A 45 -24.43 10.34 -23.16
N GLN A 46 -24.93 11.36 -23.86
CA GLN A 46 -24.14 12.13 -24.83
C GLN A 46 -23.35 13.28 -24.17
N SER A 47 -23.79 13.73 -23.00
CA SER A 47 -23.21 14.84 -22.25
C SER A 47 -21.87 14.48 -21.57
N PRO A 48 -20.95 15.45 -21.38
CA PRO A 48 -19.74 15.28 -20.59
C PRO A 48 -19.97 14.75 -19.17
N PHE A 49 -21.14 14.98 -18.58
CA PHE A 49 -21.47 14.48 -17.23
C PHE A 49 -21.55 12.96 -17.14
N SER A 50 -21.75 12.25 -18.26
CA SER A 50 -21.72 10.78 -18.29
C SER A 50 -20.32 10.17 -18.50
N LYS A 51 -19.33 11.04 -18.71
CA LYS A 51 -17.93 10.68 -18.89
C LYS A 51 -17.16 10.92 -17.61
N ILE A 52 -16.07 10.19 -17.39
CA ILE A 52 -15.14 10.44 -16.28
C ILE A 52 -14.55 11.84 -16.47
N GLY A 53 -14.80 12.73 -15.52
CA GLY A 53 -14.23 14.08 -15.51
C GLY A 53 -12.92 14.15 -14.73
N GLU A 54 -12.84 13.41 -13.62
CA GLU A 54 -11.69 13.45 -12.72
C GLU A 54 -11.43 12.07 -12.11
N ILE A 55 -10.15 11.75 -11.93
CA ILE A 55 -9.67 10.56 -11.25
C ILE A 55 -8.72 11.00 -10.14
N THR A 56 -9.04 10.68 -8.90
CA THR A 56 -8.17 10.95 -7.76
C THR A 56 -7.62 9.64 -7.22
N ILE A 57 -6.31 9.58 -7.04
CA ILE A 57 -5.59 8.43 -6.50
C ILE A 57 -5.04 8.84 -5.14
N THR A 58 -5.28 8.04 -4.11
CA THR A 58 -4.80 8.30 -2.74
C THR A 58 -4.27 7.03 -2.09
N GLY A 59 -3.32 7.19 -1.17
CA GLY A 59 -2.74 6.10 -0.39
C GLY A 59 -1.51 5.44 -1.01
N ASN A 60 -1.13 5.88 -2.22
CA ASN A 60 0.13 5.48 -2.85
C ASN A 60 1.32 6.21 -2.21
N GLN A 61 2.43 5.51 -2.00
CA GLN A 61 3.64 6.02 -1.38
C GLN A 61 4.85 5.80 -2.27
N ASN A 62 5.08 4.55 -2.68
CA ASN A 62 6.18 4.16 -3.53
C ASN A 62 5.80 4.12 -5.00
N ILE A 63 4.55 3.73 -5.30
CA ILE A 63 4.05 3.66 -6.68
C ILE A 63 3.51 5.05 -7.06
N SER A 64 3.93 5.58 -8.22
CA SER A 64 3.42 6.87 -8.68
C SER A 64 1.94 6.79 -9.08
N SER A 65 1.20 7.89 -8.90
CA SER A 65 -0.19 7.97 -9.33
C SER A 65 -0.35 7.71 -10.83
N ASP A 66 0.65 8.09 -11.64
CA ASP A 66 0.67 7.82 -13.08
C ASP A 66 0.81 6.33 -13.40
N GLN A 67 1.62 5.57 -12.66
CA GLN A 67 1.72 4.12 -12.80
C GLN A 67 0.39 3.46 -12.42
N ILE A 68 -0.22 3.86 -11.31
CA ILE A 68 -1.54 3.34 -10.89
C ILE A 68 -2.60 3.66 -11.94
N LEU A 69 -2.60 4.87 -12.50
CA LEU A 69 -3.52 5.27 -13.56
C LEU A 69 -3.33 4.40 -14.82
N LYS A 70 -2.07 4.16 -15.24
CA LYS A 70 -1.75 3.28 -16.36
C LYS A 70 -2.22 1.84 -16.12
N LEU A 71 -1.97 1.29 -14.92
CA LEU A 71 -2.42 -0.05 -14.52
C LEU A 71 -3.95 -0.14 -14.50
N SER A 72 -4.63 0.90 -14.00
CA SER A 72 -6.10 0.95 -13.91
C SER A 72 -6.79 0.91 -15.28
N LYS A 73 -6.08 1.33 -16.35
CA LYS A 73 -6.62 1.57 -17.70
C LYS A 73 -7.80 2.55 -17.73
N LEU A 74 -8.00 3.33 -16.67
CA LEU A 74 -8.97 4.41 -16.64
C LEU A 74 -8.44 5.61 -17.42
N GLN A 75 -9.34 6.26 -18.14
CA GLN A 75 -9.03 7.46 -18.92
C GLN A 75 -10.14 8.49 -18.74
N VAL A 76 -9.75 9.73 -18.45
CA VAL A 76 -10.66 10.88 -18.45
C VAL A 76 -11.33 10.99 -19.83
N GLY A 77 -12.63 11.28 -19.84
CA GLY A 77 -13.44 11.35 -21.06
C GLY A 77 -14.06 10.02 -21.51
N THR A 78 -13.69 8.89 -20.90
CA THR A 78 -14.38 7.61 -21.14
C THR A 78 -15.68 7.52 -20.34
N SER A 79 -16.57 6.57 -20.68
CA SER A 79 -17.88 6.46 -20.05
C SER A 79 -17.78 6.02 -18.58
N PHE A 80 -18.31 6.85 -17.67
CA PHE A 80 -18.35 6.60 -16.22
C PHE A 80 -19.10 5.30 -15.85
N TRP A 81 -20.14 4.99 -16.63
CA TRP A 81 -20.99 3.82 -16.42
C TRP A 81 -20.35 2.52 -16.91
N LYS A 82 -19.47 2.57 -17.91
CA LYS A 82 -18.78 1.38 -18.45
C LYS A 82 -17.62 0.90 -17.58
N VAL A 83 -17.22 1.67 -16.57
CA VAL A 83 -16.14 1.27 -15.66
C VAL A 83 -16.58 0.07 -14.83
N ASP A 84 -15.98 -1.07 -15.10
CA ASP A 84 -16.08 -2.26 -14.26
C ASP A 84 -15.06 -2.14 -13.12
N LYS A 85 -15.53 -2.10 -11.88
CA LYS A 85 -14.65 -1.92 -10.72
C LYS A 85 -13.73 -3.12 -10.52
N ASP A 86 -14.23 -4.33 -10.74
CA ASP A 86 -13.49 -5.56 -10.45
C ASP A 86 -12.34 -5.72 -11.45
N ILE A 87 -12.57 -5.40 -12.72
CA ILE A 87 -11.53 -5.41 -13.76
C ILE A 87 -10.42 -4.39 -13.43
N VAL A 88 -10.79 -3.19 -12.97
CA VAL A 88 -9.82 -2.15 -12.60
C VAL A 88 -9.00 -2.59 -11.39
N ILE A 89 -9.65 -3.12 -10.35
CA ILE A 89 -8.98 -3.66 -9.15
C ILE A 89 -8.01 -4.78 -9.56
N GLN A 90 -8.44 -5.74 -10.39
CA GLN A 90 -7.60 -6.83 -10.86
C GLN A 90 -6.39 -6.35 -11.65
N ASN A 91 -6.55 -5.33 -12.49
CA ASN A 91 -5.42 -4.80 -13.25
C ASN A 91 -4.39 -4.09 -12.36
N ILE A 92 -4.84 -3.34 -11.35
CA ILE A 92 -3.94 -2.67 -10.40
C ILE A 92 -3.23 -3.72 -9.52
N LYS A 93 -3.94 -4.74 -9.03
CA LYS A 93 -3.39 -5.84 -8.21
C LYS A 93 -2.37 -6.73 -8.93
N LYS A 94 -2.13 -6.56 -10.23
CA LYS A 94 -1.02 -7.23 -10.93
C LYS A 94 0.35 -6.72 -10.49
N HIS A 95 0.40 -5.54 -9.87
CA HIS A 95 1.63 -5.00 -9.32
C HIS A 95 1.88 -5.61 -7.94
N PRO A 96 3.07 -6.20 -7.68
CA PRO A 96 3.35 -6.98 -6.47
C PRO A 96 3.28 -6.13 -5.19
N GLU A 97 3.63 -4.84 -5.26
CA GLU A 97 3.55 -3.93 -4.11
C GLU A 97 2.11 -3.54 -3.72
N ILE A 98 1.08 -3.95 -4.45
CA ILE A 98 -0.31 -3.58 -4.16
C ILE A 98 -0.92 -4.58 -3.17
N LYS A 99 -1.20 -4.11 -1.94
CA LYS A 99 -1.92 -4.89 -0.92
C LYS A 99 -3.42 -4.88 -1.16
N GLU A 100 -3.99 -3.69 -1.31
CA GLU A 100 -5.44 -3.51 -1.44
C GLU A 100 -5.78 -2.32 -2.34
N VAL A 101 -6.90 -2.44 -3.04
CA VAL A 101 -7.43 -1.39 -3.91
C VAL A 101 -8.93 -1.29 -3.68
N SER A 102 -9.43 -0.09 -3.44
CA SER A 102 -10.87 0.19 -3.39
C SER A 102 -11.22 1.31 -4.38
N ILE A 103 -12.41 1.18 -4.99
CA ILE A 103 -12.88 2.09 -6.02
C ILE A 103 -14.23 2.68 -5.63
N GLU A 104 -14.23 4.00 -5.45
CA GLU A 104 -15.43 4.78 -5.20
C GLU A 104 -15.82 5.57 -6.44
N LYS A 105 -17.06 5.38 -6.88
CA LYS A 105 -17.67 6.18 -7.96
C LYS A 105 -18.45 7.31 -7.31
N ARG A 106 -17.99 8.54 -7.47
CA ARG A 106 -18.63 9.76 -6.96
C ARG A 106 -19.36 10.45 -8.12
N LEU A 107 -20.69 10.46 -8.04
CA LEU A 107 -21.51 11.13 -9.04
C LEU A 107 -21.25 12.65 -9.02
N PRO A 108 -21.34 13.33 -10.18
CA PRO A 108 -21.75 12.78 -11.48
C PRO A 108 -20.62 12.08 -12.27
N ASN A 109 -19.36 12.46 -12.09
CA ASN A 109 -18.28 12.11 -13.02
C ASN A 109 -16.89 11.86 -12.38
N HIS A 110 -16.81 11.60 -11.08
CA HIS A 110 -15.54 11.50 -10.36
C HIS A 110 -15.26 10.05 -9.90
N ILE A 111 -14.04 9.56 -10.11
CA ILE A 111 -13.59 8.24 -9.63
C ILE A 111 -12.47 8.43 -8.63
N LYS A 112 -12.67 7.91 -7.42
CA LYS A 112 -11.63 7.86 -6.40
C LYS A 112 -11.09 6.44 -6.28
N LEU A 113 -9.77 6.31 -6.45
CA LEU A 113 -9.01 5.08 -6.23
C LEU A 113 -8.26 5.23 -4.89
N ASN A 114 -8.59 4.39 -3.92
CA ASN A 114 -7.76 4.28 -2.71
C ASN A 114 -6.90 3.02 -2.86
N VAL A 115 -5.59 3.19 -2.76
CA VAL A 115 -4.60 2.12 -2.87
C VAL A 115 -3.87 1.99 -1.54
N SER A 116 -3.62 0.76 -1.13
CA SER A 116 -2.77 0.41 0.00
C SER A 116 -1.61 -0.43 -0.53
N GLU A 117 -0.39 -0.01 -0.22
CA GLU A 117 0.84 -0.69 -0.65
C GLU A 117 1.38 -1.60 0.46
N LEU A 118 2.04 -2.69 0.06
CA LEU A 118 2.87 -3.49 0.95
C LEU A 118 4.12 -2.66 1.29
N LYS A 119 4.49 -2.64 2.57
CA LYS A 119 5.71 -1.97 3.01
C LYS A 119 6.93 -2.73 2.50
N ARG A 120 7.95 -1.99 2.09
CA ARG A 120 9.30 -2.52 1.87
C ARG A 120 9.99 -2.60 3.23
N VAL A 121 10.43 -3.79 3.61
CA VAL A 121 11.09 -4.03 4.91
C VAL A 121 12.60 -4.11 4.80
N GLY A 122 13.14 -4.28 3.59
CA GLY A 122 14.57 -4.26 3.31
C GLY A 122 14.85 -4.39 1.81
N TYR A 123 16.12 -4.31 1.44
CA TYR A 123 16.59 -4.41 0.06
C TYR A 123 17.77 -5.36 -0.04
N ILE A 124 17.73 -6.35 -0.93
CA ILE A 124 18.89 -7.22 -1.21
C ILE A 124 19.78 -6.53 -2.23
N SER A 125 21.09 -6.44 -1.96
CA SER A 125 22.05 -5.92 -2.93
C SER A 125 22.28 -6.93 -4.05
N GLY A 126 21.94 -6.55 -5.28
CA GLY A 126 22.31 -7.27 -6.51
C GLY A 126 23.57 -6.71 -7.16
N SER A 127 23.93 -7.25 -8.33
CA SER A 127 25.12 -6.81 -9.09
C SER A 127 25.03 -5.37 -9.61
N SER A 128 23.82 -4.88 -9.92
CA SER A 128 23.60 -3.52 -10.44
C SER A 128 22.30 -2.86 -9.98
N THR A 129 21.53 -3.54 -9.13
CA THR A 129 20.21 -3.10 -8.66
C THR A 129 19.94 -3.64 -7.27
N PHE A 130 18.95 -3.05 -6.59
CA PHE A 130 18.48 -3.50 -5.29
C PHE A 130 17.12 -4.17 -5.43
N TYR A 131 16.92 -5.32 -4.77
CA TYR A 131 15.67 -6.07 -4.82
C TYR A 131 14.90 -5.83 -3.52
N PRO A 132 13.75 -5.11 -3.55
CA PRO A 132 12.99 -4.86 -2.34
C PRO A 132 12.32 -6.13 -1.84
N ILE A 133 12.30 -6.28 -0.51
CA ILE A 133 11.56 -7.31 0.21
C ILE A 133 10.33 -6.66 0.82
N LEU A 134 9.17 -7.27 0.61
CA LEU A 134 7.90 -6.78 1.09
C LEU A 134 7.56 -7.35 2.47
N GLU A 135 6.63 -6.72 3.19
CA GLU A 135 6.18 -7.14 4.52
C GLU A 135 5.60 -8.57 4.59
N ASN A 136 5.21 -9.13 3.44
CA ASN A 136 4.74 -10.52 3.29
C ASN A 136 5.90 -11.52 3.05
N GLY A 137 7.14 -11.04 2.92
CA GLY A 137 8.33 -11.84 2.61
C GLY A 137 8.61 -12.04 1.11
N GLU A 138 7.81 -11.43 0.23
CA GLU A 138 8.00 -11.53 -1.22
C GLU A 138 9.14 -10.60 -1.67
N ILE A 139 9.99 -11.11 -2.57
CA ILE A 139 11.11 -10.36 -3.16
C ILE A 139 10.70 -9.93 -4.57
N ILE A 140 10.85 -8.65 -4.87
CA ILE A 140 10.62 -8.16 -6.24
C ILE A 140 11.92 -8.30 -7.03
N GLU A 141 12.07 -9.42 -7.74
CA GLU A 141 13.27 -9.75 -8.52
C GLU A 141 13.50 -8.83 -9.74
N LYS A 142 12.48 -8.09 -10.19
CA LYS A 142 12.55 -7.23 -11.38
C LYS A 142 11.93 -5.86 -11.14
N PRO A 143 12.54 -5.05 -10.26
CA PRO A 143 12.00 -3.73 -9.91
C PRO A 143 11.89 -2.80 -11.12
N GLU A 144 12.75 -2.96 -12.13
CA GLU A 144 12.69 -2.19 -13.37
C GLU A 144 11.43 -2.45 -14.22
N GLU A 145 10.86 -3.67 -14.21
CA GLU A 145 9.60 -3.97 -14.91
C GLU A 145 8.43 -3.16 -14.32
N PHE A 146 8.56 -2.77 -13.05
CA PHE A 146 7.60 -1.97 -12.32
C PHE A 146 7.94 -0.47 -12.33
N GLY A 147 8.98 -0.05 -13.05
CA GLY A 147 9.37 1.36 -13.20
C GLY A 147 10.00 1.96 -11.94
N SER A 148 10.46 1.13 -11.00
CA SER A 148 11.17 1.56 -9.80
C SER A 148 12.68 1.42 -10.03
N LYS A 149 13.42 2.53 -9.97
CA LYS A 149 14.83 2.46 -9.57
C LYS A 149 14.80 2.28 -8.06
N ALA A 150 14.95 1.05 -7.59
CA ALA A 150 14.98 0.75 -6.17
C ALA A 150 16.20 1.42 -5.53
N ILE A 151 16.05 2.68 -5.11
CA ILE A 151 17.05 3.35 -4.28
C ILE A 151 16.62 3.05 -2.83
N PRO A 152 17.45 2.35 -2.04
CA PRO A 152 17.13 2.00 -0.68
C PRO A 152 17.18 3.24 0.22
N VAL A 153 16.08 3.97 0.29
CA VAL A 153 15.95 5.20 1.12
C VAL A 153 15.06 5.00 2.34
N ASP A 154 14.22 3.97 2.33
CA ASP A 154 13.14 3.75 3.29
C ASP A 154 13.29 2.48 4.14
N ALA A 155 14.25 1.61 3.79
CA ALA A 155 14.51 0.36 4.48
C ALA A 155 15.99 -0.06 4.34
N PRO A 156 16.53 -0.88 5.27
CA PRO A 156 17.93 -1.26 5.28
C PRO A 156 18.33 -2.17 4.11
N ILE A 157 19.62 -2.16 3.77
CA ILE A 157 20.21 -3.09 2.82
C ILE A 157 20.55 -4.40 3.54
N LEU A 158 20.16 -5.52 2.96
CA LEU A 158 20.37 -6.86 3.50
C LEU A 158 21.53 -7.51 2.73
N VAL A 159 22.56 -7.90 3.46
CA VAL A 159 23.81 -8.47 2.93
C VAL A 159 23.98 -9.91 3.39
N ASP A 160 24.32 -10.79 2.45
CA ASP A 160 24.62 -12.23 2.66
C ASP A 160 23.50 -13.10 3.26
N TRP A 161 22.24 -12.71 3.07
CA TRP A 161 21.09 -13.47 3.58
C TRP A 161 20.68 -14.67 2.71
N LYS A 162 20.21 -15.73 3.38
CA LYS A 162 19.59 -16.94 2.78
C LYS A 162 18.08 -16.99 3.03
N ASP A 163 17.34 -17.64 2.13
CA ASP A 163 15.87 -17.59 2.05
C ASP A 163 15.10 -17.86 3.36
N GLU A 164 15.46 -18.91 4.12
CA GLU A 164 14.74 -19.27 5.36
C GLU A 164 14.92 -18.22 6.46
N ALA A 165 16.15 -17.75 6.67
CA ALA A 165 16.47 -16.72 7.67
C ALA A 165 15.90 -15.36 7.25
N LEU A 166 15.93 -15.05 5.95
CA LEU A 166 15.42 -13.83 5.36
C LEU A 166 13.92 -13.66 5.56
N THR A 167 13.15 -14.73 5.39
CA THR A 167 11.69 -14.70 5.63
C THR A 167 11.36 -14.39 7.08
N LEU A 168 12.15 -14.92 8.02
CA LEU A 168 11.97 -14.64 9.44
C LEU A 168 12.36 -13.19 9.78
N LEU A 169 13.48 -12.72 9.23
CA LEU A 169 13.92 -11.34 9.37
C LEU A 169 12.87 -10.36 8.85
N ALA A 170 12.31 -10.60 7.66
CA ALA A 170 11.28 -9.74 7.07
C ALA A 170 10.06 -9.59 8.00
N LYS A 171 9.65 -10.68 8.67
CA LYS A 171 8.55 -10.66 9.65
C LYS A 171 8.88 -9.85 10.89
N GLU A 172 10.13 -9.91 11.36
CA GLU A 172 10.58 -9.12 12.51
C GLU A 172 10.72 -7.64 12.13
N LEU A 173 11.35 -7.32 10.99
CA LEU A 173 11.49 -5.96 10.48
C LEU A 173 10.15 -5.26 10.27
N ASN A 174 9.11 -5.98 9.82
CA ASN A 174 7.77 -5.41 9.69
C ASN A 174 7.16 -4.93 11.04
N LYS A 175 7.61 -5.51 12.16
CA LYS A 175 7.17 -5.12 13.51
C LYS A 175 8.01 -3.97 14.09
N VAL A 176 9.17 -3.69 13.52
CA VAL A 176 10.04 -2.60 13.98
C VAL A 176 9.37 -1.25 13.72
N GLN A 177 9.51 -0.33 14.68
CA GLN A 177 8.96 1.01 14.54
C GLN A 177 9.64 1.75 13.38
N PRO A 178 8.89 2.48 12.53
CA PRO A 178 9.47 3.20 11.38
C PRO A 178 10.57 4.19 11.74
N SER A 179 10.56 4.74 12.95
CA SER A 179 11.62 5.63 13.46
C SER A 179 12.94 4.89 13.65
N ILE A 180 12.90 3.63 14.09
CA ILE A 180 14.08 2.80 14.34
C ILE A 180 14.54 2.14 13.05
N SER A 181 13.62 1.61 12.23
CA SER A 181 13.99 0.95 10.97
C SER A 181 14.76 1.87 10.03
N LYS A 182 14.44 3.17 10.05
CA LYS A 182 15.15 4.21 9.29
C LYS A 182 16.53 4.56 9.83
N LEU A 183 16.88 4.14 11.05
CA LEU A 183 18.24 4.30 11.59
C LEU A 183 19.14 3.14 11.17
N ILE A 184 18.60 2.05 10.64
CA ILE A 184 19.37 0.90 10.19
C ILE A 184 19.78 1.16 8.73
N SER A 185 21.09 1.23 8.49
CA SER A 185 21.63 1.34 7.13
C SER A 185 21.70 -0.04 6.48
N GLU A 186 22.34 -0.99 7.17
CA GLU A 186 22.61 -2.33 6.64
C GLU A 186 22.38 -3.40 7.70
N ILE A 187 22.02 -4.60 7.26
CA ILE A 187 21.90 -5.79 8.09
C ILE A 187 22.63 -6.94 7.38
N HIS A 188 23.71 -7.39 8.00
CA HIS A 188 24.56 -8.47 7.52
C HIS A 188 24.19 -9.77 8.22
N HIS A 189 23.99 -10.85 7.47
CA HIS A 189 23.80 -12.17 8.07
C HIS A 189 25.17 -12.73 8.51
N THR A 190 25.42 -12.73 9.81
CA THR A 190 26.71 -13.12 10.42
C THR A 190 26.50 -14.30 11.37
N PRO A 191 26.13 -15.49 10.86
CA PRO A 191 25.84 -16.65 11.70
C PRO A 191 27.09 -17.16 12.41
N THR A 192 26.93 -17.62 13.64
CA THR A 192 27.98 -18.30 14.42
C THR A 192 27.64 -19.78 14.63
N GLU A 193 28.58 -20.55 15.19
CA GLU A 193 28.34 -21.95 15.55
C GLU A 193 27.16 -22.12 16.54
N TYR A 194 26.94 -21.12 17.39
CA TYR A 194 25.92 -21.14 18.44
C TYR A 194 24.62 -20.46 18.04
N ASP A 195 24.66 -19.46 17.14
CA ASP A 195 23.47 -18.81 16.61
C ASP A 195 23.48 -18.67 15.08
N PRO A 196 22.77 -19.55 14.35
CA PRO A 196 22.66 -19.46 12.90
C PRO A 196 21.81 -18.27 12.42
N LEU A 197 21.13 -17.57 13.33
CA LEU A 197 20.32 -16.38 13.04
C LEU A 197 20.98 -15.09 13.53
N GLN A 198 22.24 -15.15 13.92
CA GLN A 198 22.98 -13.95 14.31
C GLN A 198 23.18 -13.03 13.11
N MET A 199 23.07 -11.74 13.37
CA MET A 199 23.19 -10.68 12.40
C MET A 199 23.88 -9.47 13.01
N THR A 200 24.55 -8.72 12.15
CA THR A 200 25.22 -7.47 12.50
C THR A 200 24.53 -6.34 11.75
N LEU A 201 24.11 -5.31 12.48
CA LEU A 201 23.46 -4.14 11.93
C LEU A 201 24.44 -2.97 11.97
N TYR A 202 24.49 -2.24 10.86
CA TYR A 202 25.19 -0.97 10.78
C TYR A 202 24.17 0.16 10.81
N MET A 203 24.28 1.02 11.81
CA MET A 203 23.35 2.12 12.05
C MET A 203 23.85 3.40 11.38
N ILE A 204 22.93 4.30 11.00
CA ILE A 204 23.25 5.56 10.31
C ILE A 204 24.06 6.51 11.19
N ASP A 205 23.92 6.41 12.51
CA ASP A 205 24.69 7.19 13.48
C ASP A 205 26.09 6.62 13.75
N GLY A 206 26.47 5.52 13.09
CA GLY A 206 27.82 4.95 13.11
C GLY A 206 28.01 3.80 14.09
N TYR A 207 27.01 3.44 14.89
CA TYR A 207 27.12 2.31 15.80
C TYR A 207 26.92 0.96 15.09
N GLU A 208 27.69 -0.04 15.54
CA GLU A 208 27.50 -1.44 15.19
C GLU A 208 26.61 -2.12 16.24
N VAL A 209 25.68 -2.94 15.79
CA VAL A 209 24.77 -3.68 16.66
C VAL A 209 24.76 -5.16 16.30
N LYS A 210 25.20 -6.03 17.21
CA LYS A 210 25.09 -7.48 17.08
C LYS A 210 23.76 -7.94 17.68
N ALA A 211 23.00 -8.73 16.96
CA ALA A 211 21.69 -9.21 17.39
C ALA A 211 21.36 -10.57 16.79
N THR A 212 20.32 -11.22 17.29
CA THR A 212 19.69 -12.38 16.64
C THR A 212 18.38 -11.98 15.97
N VAL A 213 18.01 -12.63 14.87
CA VAL A 213 16.71 -12.40 14.23
C VAL A 213 15.57 -12.65 15.21
N ARG A 214 15.69 -13.62 16.12
CA ARG A 214 14.60 -13.98 17.05
C ARG A 214 14.32 -12.84 18.02
N ASN A 215 13.06 -12.39 18.08
CA ASN A 215 12.62 -11.27 18.93
C ASN A 215 13.35 -9.94 18.63
N PHE A 216 14.00 -9.81 17.48
CA PHE A 216 14.71 -8.60 17.10
C PHE A 216 13.84 -7.36 17.26
N ALA A 217 12.58 -7.43 16.80
CA ALA A 217 11.68 -6.29 16.85
C ALA A 217 11.40 -5.79 18.27
N LYS A 218 11.45 -6.70 19.25
CA LYS A 218 11.28 -6.37 20.67
C LYS A 218 12.57 -5.76 21.23
N ASN A 219 13.72 -6.38 20.96
CA ASN A 219 15.00 -6.00 21.56
C ASN A 219 15.50 -4.64 21.05
N ILE A 220 15.36 -4.37 19.74
CA ILE A 220 15.78 -3.11 19.12
C ILE A 220 15.02 -1.88 19.68
N THR A 221 13.90 -2.07 20.38
CA THR A 221 13.18 -0.95 21.01
C THR A 221 13.98 -0.23 22.09
N ALA A 222 14.96 -0.91 22.71
CA ALA A 222 15.84 -0.32 23.72
C ALA A 222 16.94 0.56 23.12
N TYR A 223 17.23 0.41 21.82
CA TYR A 223 18.36 1.06 21.14
C TYR A 223 18.41 2.59 21.33
N PRO A 224 17.30 3.35 21.13
CA PRO A 224 17.36 4.80 21.31
C PRO A 224 17.74 5.23 22.73
N THR A 225 17.33 4.45 23.74
CA THR A 225 17.68 4.73 25.15
C THR A 225 19.16 4.48 25.40
N ILE A 226 19.70 3.38 24.89
CA ILE A 226 21.12 3.01 25.04
C ILE A 226 22.02 4.09 24.45
N ILE A 227 21.75 4.52 23.22
CA ILE A 227 22.54 5.57 22.56
C ILE A 227 22.44 6.91 23.30
N SER A 228 21.28 7.23 23.89
CA SER A 228 21.12 8.49 24.64
C SER A 228 21.92 8.55 25.95
N GLU A 229 22.27 7.40 26.50
CA GLU A 229 23.03 7.28 27.75
C GLU A 229 24.53 7.01 27.52
N LEU A 230 24.91 6.68 26.28
CA LEU A 230 26.29 6.35 25.93
C LEU A 230 27.18 7.59 25.85
N ASP A 231 28.43 7.46 26.30
CA ASP A 231 29.48 8.45 26.03
C ASP A 231 29.90 8.37 24.55
N PRO A 232 29.73 9.43 23.75
CA PRO A 232 30.08 9.43 22.32
C PRO A 232 31.57 9.24 22.02
N SER A 233 32.45 9.34 23.02
CA SER A 233 33.89 9.14 22.85
C SER A 233 34.30 7.66 22.85
N LEU A 234 33.42 6.76 23.30
CA LEU A 234 33.70 5.33 23.37
C LEU A 234 33.39 4.65 22.03
N ASN A 235 34.38 3.91 21.51
CA ASN A 235 34.21 3.08 20.32
C ASN A 235 33.92 1.63 20.73
N GLY A 236 32.87 1.05 20.18
CA GLY A 236 32.43 -0.31 20.50
C GLY A 236 31.20 -0.70 19.70
N TYR A 237 30.66 -1.88 20.04
CA TYR A 237 29.42 -2.39 19.47
C TYR A 237 28.38 -2.63 20.57
N ILE A 238 27.11 -2.71 20.16
CA ILE A 238 25.99 -3.00 21.07
C ILE A 238 25.51 -4.42 20.81
N GLU A 239 25.43 -5.23 21.86
CA GLU A 239 24.84 -6.56 21.79
C GLU A 239 23.38 -6.50 22.26
N LEU A 240 22.44 -6.84 21.37
CA LEU A 240 21.00 -6.81 21.61
C LEU A 240 20.42 -8.21 21.85
N ASP A 241 20.89 -8.82 22.93
CA ASP A 241 20.38 -10.09 23.43
C ASP A 241 19.25 -9.88 24.47
N VAL A 242 19.21 -10.72 25.51
CA VAL A 242 18.23 -10.63 26.60
C VAL A 242 18.44 -9.34 27.42
N VAL A 243 19.69 -8.91 27.57
CA VAL A 243 20.07 -7.66 28.24
C VAL A 243 20.96 -6.87 27.28
N PRO A 244 20.47 -5.75 26.75
CA PRO A 244 21.26 -4.89 25.88
C PRO A 244 22.53 -4.40 26.58
N THR A 245 23.68 -4.61 25.95
CA THR A 245 24.99 -4.27 26.55
C THR A 245 25.87 -3.60 25.51
N PHE A 246 26.58 -2.53 25.90
CA PHE A 246 27.63 -1.91 25.08
C PHE A 246 28.98 -2.50 25.43
N ILE A 247 29.74 -2.92 24.41
CA ILE A 247 31.05 -3.54 24.55
C ILE A 247 32.08 -2.67 23.83
N PRO A 248 32.98 -1.97 24.56
CA PRO A 248 34.06 -1.21 23.94
C PRO A 248 35.10 -2.14 23.29
N TYR A 249 35.62 -1.78 22.12
CA TYR A 249 36.60 -2.59 21.39
C TYR A 249 37.92 -2.80 22.16
N GLU A 250 38.22 -1.93 23.12
CA GLU A 250 39.41 -2.07 23.98
C GLU A 250 39.36 -3.36 24.83
N TYR A 251 38.17 -3.86 25.17
CA TYR A 251 38.03 -5.10 25.96
C TYR A 251 38.13 -6.38 25.13
N GLU A 252 37.91 -6.32 23.81
CA GLU A 252 37.97 -7.49 22.93
C GLU A 252 39.43 -7.88 22.65
N ASN A 253 40.32 -6.90 22.45
CA ASN A 253 41.75 -7.12 22.25
C ASN A 253 42.46 -7.75 23.46
N THR A 254 41.89 -7.62 24.67
CA THR A 254 42.49 -8.21 25.88
C THR A 254 42.25 -9.73 25.97
N ASN A 255 41.19 -10.24 25.34
CA ASN A 255 40.83 -11.67 25.40
C ASN A 255 41.53 -12.49 24.31
N GLU A 256 41.82 -11.93 23.13
CA GLU A 256 42.59 -12.63 22.09
C GLU A 256 44.07 -12.83 22.49
N ASP A 257 44.64 -11.90 23.26
CA ASP A 257 46.01 -11.99 23.76
C ASP A 257 46.16 -13.04 24.89
N GLU A 258 45.11 -13.32 25.67
CA GLU A 258 45.14 -14.36 26.71
C GLU A 258 45.03 -15.79 26.14
N GLU A 259 44.35 -16.00 25.01
CA GLU A 259 44.32 -17.31 24.34
C GLU A 259 45.65 -17.68 23.68
N MET A 260 46.43 -16.70 23.18
CA MET A 260 47.75 -16.97 22.58
C MET A 260 48.86 -17.32 23.58
N VAL A 261 48.70 -17.03 24.88
CA VAL A 261 49.73 -17.30 25.91
C VAL A 261 49.63 -18.72 26.49
N THR A 262 48.54 -19.46 26.26
CA THR A 262 48.35 -20.81 26.83
C THR A 262 48.79 -21.97 25.91
N GLY A 263 49.31 -21.67 24.71
CA GLY A 263 49.66 -22.67 23.69
C GLY A 263 51.12 -23.13 23.62
N GLU A 264 52.06 -22.51 24.35
CA GLU A 264 53.47 -22.92 24.34
C GLU A 264 53.97 -23.31 25.74
N GLY A 265 53.81 -24.59 26.07
CA GLY A 265 54.52 -25.17 27.19
C GLY A 265 53.88 -26.45 27.71
N GLU A 266 54.17 -27.57 27.08
CA GLU A 266 54.62 -28.78 27.77
C GLU A 266 55.21 -29.76 26.75
N GLY A 267 56.32 -30.39 27.17
CA GLY A 267 57.28 -31.15 26.34
C GLY A 267 56.93 -32.61 26.10
#